data_AF-A0A1V5W2A6-F1
#
_entry.id   AF-A0A1V5W2A6-F1
#
_cell.length_a   1.000
_cell.length_b   1.000
_cell.length_c   1.000
_cell.angle_alpha   90.00
_cell.angle_beta   90.00
_cell.angle_gamma   90.00
#
_symmetry.space_group_name_H-M   'P 1'
#
loop_
_entity.id
_entity.type
_entity.pdbx_description
1 polymer ?
#
loop_
_entity_poly.entity_id
_entity_poly.type
_entity_poly.pdbx_seq_one_letter_code
_entity_poly.pdbx_strand_id
1 'polypeptide(L)'
;MLVHLNHHLAQMALRLLRAEVWNQPERPKLFRVTARLIPDAISREPLVLVYTRLVVIGANSTRLHEEFLTAGGEILQGGFRRLNVGQVQAALGALRGRADELPAEPGRVRPSGLWSQIEAPLQRALEARMEERAASLQRLLDEREAQEKADITAILGKLETAIRRELDEPEYVQLELFTSSEREQYSRNVAALETRLAQIPGELEPELAQIRARYANVQVRLFPVAVVFLVPERLQ
;
A
#
# COMPACT_ATOMS: atom_id res chain seq x y z
N MET A 1 22.04 -10.78 -12.58
CA MET A 1 21.98 -9.31 -12.74
C MET A 1 20.87 -8.80 -11.83
N LEU A 2 21.22 -8.20 -10.68
CA LEU A 2 20.24 -7.63 -9.74
C LEU A 2 19.86 -6.23 -10.22
N VAL A 3 18.70 -6.12 -10.85
CA VAL A 3 18.17 -4.84 -11.33
C VAL A 3 17.33 -4.23 -10.20
N HIS A 4 17.69 -3.04 -9.73
CA HIS A 4 16.95 -2.36 -8.66
C HIS A 4 15.53 -1.99 -9.13
N LEU A 5 14.54 -1.95 -8.23
CA LEU A 5 13.15 -1.67 -8.61
C LEU A 5 12.95 -0.32 -9.33
N ASN A 6 13.80 0.67 -9.08
CA ASN A 6 13.74 1.98 -9.75
C ASN A 6 14.37 1.99 -11.15
N HIS A 7 14.77 0.84 -11.69
CA HIS A 7 15.48 0.79 -12.96
C HIS A 7 14.48 0.95 -14.09
N HIS A 8 14.85 1.68 -15.13
CA HIS A 8 13.92 2.00 -16.21
C HIS A 8 13.27 0.75 -16.83
N LEU A 9 14.04 -0.32 -17.07
CA LEU A 9 13.50 -1.59 -17.57
C LEU A 9 12.56 -2.28 -16.59
N ALA A 10 12.87 -2.26 -15.28
CA ALA A 10 11.97 -2.81 -14.26
C ALA A 10 10.67 -1.99 -14.19
N GLN A 11 10.76 -0.66 -14.27
CA GLN A 11 9.61 0.23 -14.32
C GLN A 11 8.76 0.03 -15.59
N MET A 12 9.38 -0.19 -16.75
CA MET A 12 8.68 -0.54 -17.99
C MET A 12 7.96 -1.89 -17.88
N ALA A 13 8.65 -2.93 -17.39
CA ALA A 13 8.05 -4.25 -17.19
C ALA A 13 6.89 -4.20 -16.19
N LEU A 14 7.06 -3.49 -15.08
CA LEU A 14 6.01 -3.28 -14.08
C LEU A 14 4.84 -2.46 -14.65
N ARG A 15 5.09 -1.49 -15.51
CA ARG A 15 4.05 -0.69 -16.18
C ARG A 15 3.22 -1.55 -17.14
N LEU A 16 3.86 -2.40 -17.94
CA LEU A 16 3.18 -3.35 -18.82
C LEU A 16 2.37 -4.37 -18.02
N LEU A 17 2.96 -4.95 -16.97
CA LEU A 17 2.26 -5.88 -16.09
C LEU A 17 1.06 -5.21 -15.40
N ARG A 18 1.20 -3.94 -14.98
CA ARG A 18 0.10 -3.13 -14.44
C ARG A 18 -0.93 -2.71 -15.48
N ALA A 19 -0.58 -2.59 -16.75
CA ALA A 19 -1.57 -2.37 -17.80
C ALA A 19 -2.37 -3.65 -18.05
N GLU A 20 -1.70 -4.80 -18.13
CA GLU A 20 -2.33 -6.07 -18.49
C GLU A 20 -3.21 -6.66 -17.38
N VAL A 21 -2.82 -6.52 -16.11
CA VAL A 21 -3.66 -7.00 -14.98
C VAL A 21 -4.91 -6.11 -14.78
N TRP A 22 -4.97 -4.92 -15.39
CA TRP A 22 -6.07 -3.95 -15.26
C TRP A 22 -6.85 -3.70 -16.57
N ASN A 23 -6.39 -4.26 -17.70
CA ASN A 23 -7.08 -4.15 -18.99
C ASN A 23 -8.36 -5.00 -19.03
N GLN A 24 -9.36 -4.51 -19.77
CA GLN A 24 -10.63 -5.21 -19.99
C GLN A 24 -10.44 -6.51 -20.82
N PRO A 25 -11.29 -7.52 -20.59
CA PRO A 25 -11.08 -8.90 -21.05
C PRO A 25 -11.22 -9.14 -22.57
N GLU A 26 -11.39 -8.10 -23.39
CA GLU A 26 -11.63 -8.30 -24.83
C GLU A 26 -10.45 -9.00 -25.54
N ARG A 27 -9.20 -8.79 -25.06
CA ARG A 27 -8.00 -9.56 -25.47
C ARG A 27 -6.90 -9.58 -24.38
N PRO A 28 -6.95 -10.48 -23.39
CA PRO A 28 -5.90 -10.56 -22.38
C PRO A 28 -4.59 -11.07 -23.00
N LYS A 29 -3.48 -10.32 -22.87
CA LYS A 29 -2.15 -10.79 -23.28
C LYS A 29 -1.42 -11.54 -22.17
N LEU A 30 -2.01 -11.57 -20.96
CA LEU A 30 -1.45 -12.20 -19.79
C LEU A 30 -2.44 -13.20 -19.18
N PHE A 31 -2.04 -14.46 -19.10
CA PHE A 31 -2.77 -15.47 -18.35
C PHE A 31 -2.50 -15.25 -16.85
N ARG A 32 -3.58 -15.04 -16.08
CA ARG A 32 -3.53 -14.74 -14.64
C ARG A 32 -3.68 -15.98 -13.77
N VAL A 33 -3.65 -17.15 -14.39
CA VAL A 33 -3.74 -18.46 -13.74
C VAL A 33 -2.54 -19.28 -14.19
N THR A 34 -1.84 -19.90 -13.24
CA THR A 34 -0.73 -20.80 -13.53
C THR A 34 -0.70 -21.96 -12.54
N ALA A 35 0.03 -23.02 -12.86
CA ALA A 35 0.28 -24.16 -11.99
C ALA A 35 1.79 -24.32 -11.79
N ARG A 36 2.22 -24.66 -10.57
CA ARG A 36 3.63 -24.83 -10.19
C ARG A 36 3.79 -26.09 -9.35
N LEU A 37 4.96 -26.71 -9.46
CA LEU A 37 5.29 -27.87 -8.62
C LEU A 37 5.76 -27.43 -7.24
N ILE A 38 5.36 -28.20 -6.22
CA ILE A 38 5.86 -28.07 -4.85
C ILE A 38 6.33 -29.43 -4.32
N PRO A 39 7.35 -29.47 -3.45
CA PRO A 39 7.76 -30.72 -2.81
C PRO A 39 6.62 -31.33 -1.99
N ASP A 40 6.51 -32.65 -1.98
CA ASP A 40 5.50 -33.38 -1.20
C ASP A 40 5.60 -33.12 0.32
N ALA A 41 6.75 -32.64 0.79
CA ALA A 41 6.97 -32.23 2.18
C ALA A 41 6.16 -30.99 2.58
N ILE A 42 5.79 -30.14 1.61
CA ILE A 42 5.02 -28.91 1.85
C ILE A 42 3.54 -29.23 1.97
N SER A 43 3.02 -30.01 1.03
CA SER A 43 1.63 -30.43 1.06
C SER A 43 1.46 -31.82 0.49
N ARG A 44 0.63 -32.55 1.24
CA ARG A 44 -0.28 -33.58 0.77
C ARG A 44 -0.92 -33.14 -0.53
N GLU A 45 -2.02 -32.45 -0.40
CA GLU A 45 -3.00 -32.19 -1.44
C GLU A 45 -2.63 -30.96 -2.30
N PRO A 46 -3.26 -30.78 -3.49
CA PRO A 46 -3.06 -29.58 -4.29
C PRO A 46 -3.44 -28.32 -3.50
N LEU A 47 -2.65 -27.26 -3.62
CA LEU A 47 -2.96 -25.95 -3.05
C LEU A 47 -3.43 -25.00 -4.14
N VAL A 48 -4.19 -23.99 -3.74
CA VAL A 48 -4.45 -22.81 -4.56
C VAL A 48 -4.14 -21.58 -3.74
N LEU A 49 -3.32 -20.70 -4.33
CA LEU A 49 -3.01 -19.38 -3.80
C LEU A 49 -3.58 -18.31 -4.72
N VAL A 50 -4.14 -17.26 -4.13
CA VAL A 50 -4.54 -16.04 -4.83
C VAL A 50 -3.66 -14.89 -4.36
N TYR A 51 -3.06 -14.18 -5.31
CA TYR A 51 -2.45 -12.88 -5.08
C TYR A 51 -3.52 -11.81 -5.29
N THR A 52 -3.67 -10.93 -4.33
CA THR A 52 -4.60 -9.81 -4.40
C THR A 52 -3.89 -8.53 -4.01
N ARG A 53 -4.31 -7.42 -4.61
CA ARG A 53 -3.92 -6.09 -4.16
C ARG A 53 -4.96 -5.62 -3.16
N LEU A 54 -4.52 -5.28 -1.96
CA LEU A 54 -5.33 -4.61 -0.96
C LEU A 54 -5.05 -3.11 -1.03
N VAL A 55 -6.09 -2.31 -1.16
CA VAL A 55 -6.02 -0.85 -1.13
C VAL A 55 -6.90 -0.34 -0.01
N VAL A 56 -6.31 0.43 0.89
CA VAL A 56 -7.02 1.16 1.94
C VAL A 56 -7.19 2.60 1.51
N ILE A 57 -8.43 3.06 1.49
CA ILE A 57 -8.85 4.36 0.98
C ILE A 57 -9.51 5.12 2.13
N GLY A 58 -9.00 6.31 2.43
CA GLY A 58 -9.61 7.25 3.37
C GLY A 58 -10.62 8.16 2.70
N ALA A 59 -11.08 9.20 3.38
CA ALA A 59 -11.99 10.16 2.77
C ALA A 59 -11.36 10.86 1.56
N ASN A 60 -12.22 11.39 0.69
CA ASN A 60 -11.85 12.06 -0.56
C ASN A 60 -11.02 11.17 -1.52
N SER A 61 -11.21 9.85 -1.45
CA SER A 61 -10.51 8.85 -2.27
C SER A 61 -8.99 8.87 -2.11
N THR A 62 -8.49 9.36 -0.96
CA THR A 62 -7.06 9.35 -0.66
C THR A 62 -6.61 7.94 -0.32
N ARG A 63 -5.54 7.47 -0.97
CA ARG A 63 -4.99 6.14 -0.68
C ARG A 63 -4.09 6.23 0.56
N LEU A 64 -4.51 5.57 1.63
CA LEU A 64 -3.80 5.54 2.92
C LEU A 64 -2.78 4.40 3.00
N HIS A 65 -3.10 3.26 2.40
CA HIS A 65 -2.24 2.08 2.40
C HIS A 65 -2.47 1.23 1.16
N GLU A 66 -1.41 0.57 0.69
CA GLU A 66 -1.47 -0.35 -0.42
C GLU A 66 -0.44 -1.45 -0.22
N GLU A 67 -0.88 -2.70 -0.36
CA GLU A 67 -0.01 -3.86 -0.28
C GLU A 67 -0.55 -5.01 -1.14
N PHE A 68 0.30 -6.01 -1.36
CA PHE A 68 -0.13 -7.29 -1.89
C PHE A 68 -0.38 -8.27 -0.75
N LEU A 69 -1.53 -8.92 -0.79
CA LEU A 69 -1.86 -10.03 0.08
C LEU A 69 -1.90 -11.32 -0.72
N THR A 70 -1.54 -12.40 -0.04
CA THR A 70 -1.73 -13.75 -0.54
C THR A 70 -2.65 -14.49 0.43
N ALA A 71 -3.67 -15.14 -0.12
CA ALA A 71 -4.55 -16.05 0.60
C ALA A 71 -4.69 -17.34 -0.21
N GLY A 72 -5.19 -18.40 0.40
CA GLY A 72 -5.32 -19.66 -0.31
C GLY A 72 -5.86 -20.78 0.55
N GLY A 73 -5.91 -21.97 -0.06
CA GLY A 73 -6.41 -23.17 0.57
C GLY A 73 -5.86 -24.44 -0.03
N GLU A 74 -5.99 -25.52 0.71
CA GLU A 74 -5.87 -26.89 0.21
C GLU A 74 -7.15 -27.33 -0.47
N ILE A 75 -7.01 -27.95 -1.62
CA ILE A 75 -8.08 -28.56 -2.41
C ILE A 75 -8.17 -30.02 -1.98
N LEU A 76 -9.25 -30.37 -1.29
CA LEU A 76 -9.53 -31.73 -0.82
C LEU A 76 -10.53 -32.42 -1.75
N GLN A 77 -10.63 -33.74 -1.68
CA GLN A 77 -11.72 -34.44 -2.36
C GLN A 77 -13.07 -34.00 -1.76
N GLY A 78 -13.82 -33.21 -2.54
CA GLY A 78 -15.12 -32.68 -2.13
C GLY A 78 -15.07 -31.51 -1.13
N GLY A 79 -13.92 -30.85 -0.95
CA GLY A 79 -13.82 -29.77 0.04
C GLY A 79 -12.66 -28.79 -0.17
N PHE A 80 -12.65 -27.73 0.63
CA PHE A 80 -11.63 -26.69 0.63
C PHE A 80 -11.25 -26.32 2.06
N ARG A 81 -9.95 -26.31 2.37
CA ARG A 81 -9.43 -25.92 3.67
C ARG A 81 -8.56 -24.67 3.56
N ARG A 82 -8.98 -23.57 4.18
CA ARG A 82 -8.22 -22.31 4.20
C ARG A 82 -6.85 -22.52 4.86
N LEU A 83 -5.80 -22.01 4.24
CA LEU A 83 -4.45 -21.96 4.80
C LEU A 83 -4.30 -20.79 5.77
N ASN A 84 -3.55 -21.00 6.85
CA ASN A 84 -3.11 -19.90 7.71
C ASN A 84 -1.91 -19.16 7.09
N VAL A 85 -1.53 -18.01 7.68
CA VAL A 85 -0.44 -17.17 7.17
C VAL A 85 0.88 -17.93 7.08
N GLY A 86 1.23 -18.74 8.09
CA GLY A 86 2.46 -19.52 8.11
C GLY A 86 2.51 -20.56 6.98
N GLN A 87 1.41 -21.24 6.72
CA GLN A 87 1.29 -22.22 5.64
C GLN A 87 1.37 -21.54 4.26
N VAL A 88 0.74 -20.37 4.08
CA VAL A 88 0.89 -19.58 2.86
C VAL A 88 2.35 -19.18 2.65
N GLN A 89 3.05 -18.72 3.69
CA GLN A 89 4.47 -18.37 3.59
C GLN A 89 5.35 -19.58 3.28
N ALA A 90 5.09 -20.74 3.88
CA ALA A 90 5.81 -21.97 3.56
C ALA A 90 5.61 -22.38 2.09
N ALA A 91 4.39 -22.32 1.58
CA ALA A 91 4.06 -22.60 0.19
C ALA A 91 4.74 -21.62 -0.78
N LEU A 92 4.73 -20.32 -0.46
CA LEU A 92 5.45 -19.30 -1.23
C LEU A 92 6.98 -19.47 -1.18
N GLY A 93 7.52 -19.90 -0.03
CA GLY A 93 8.93 -20.20 0.14
C GLY A 93 9.39 -21.34 -0.77
N ALA A 94 8.57 -22.39 -0.90
CA ALA A 94 8.85 -23.53 -1.77
C ALA A 94 8.94 -23.13 -3.25
N LEU A 95 8.17 -22.14 -3.69
CA LEU A 95 8.22 -21.63 -5.07
C LEU A 95 9.55 -20.94 -5.42
N ARG A 96 10.22 -20.30 -4.45
CA ARG A 96 11.44 -19.52 -4.71
C ARG A 96 12.60 -20.38 -5.21
N GLY A 97 12.64 -21.66 -4.86
CA GLY A 97 13.67 -22.59 -5.30
C GLY A 97 13.37 -23.27 -6.64
N ARG A 98 12.17 -23.12 -7.19
CA ARG A 98 11.65 -23.89 -8.34
C ARG A 98 10.77 -23.04 -9.27
N ALA A 99 11.07 -21.75 -9.39
CA ALA A 99 10.22 -20.79 -10.09
C ALA A 99 9.91 -21.17 -11.56
N ASP A 100 10.78 -21.97 -12.18
CA ASP A 100 10.69 -22.37 -13.59
C ASP A 100 10.03 -23.73 -13.81
N GLU A 101 9.79 -24.52 -12.77
CA GLU A 101 9.21 -25.86 -12.90
C GLU A 101 7.69 -25.78 -13.09
N LEU A 102 7.22 -26.35 -14.20
CA LEU A 102 5.80 -26.53 -14.51
C LEU A 102 5.43 -28.00 -14.35
N PRO A 103 4.21 -28.33 -13.89
CA PRO A 103 3.71 -29.70 -13.94
C PRO A 103 3.75 -30.25 -15.38
N ALA A 104 4.01 -31.55 -15.54
CA ALA A 104 3.95 -32.20 -16.84
C ALA A 104 2.52 -32.10 -17.41
N GLU A 105 2.38 -31.95 -18.73
CA GLU A 105 1.06 -31.96 -19.39
C GLU A 105 0.78 -33.33 -20.03
N PRO A 106 -0.41 -33.93 -19.86
CA PRO A 106 -1.50 -33.48 -18.99
C PRO A 106 -1.35 -34.07 -17.59
N GLY A 107 -1.00 -33.24 -16.61
CA GLY A 107 -0.86 -33.69 -15.24
C GLY A 107 -2.19 -34.11 -14.63
N ARG A 108 -2.17 -34.79 -13.47
CA ARG A 108 -3.40 -35.27 -12.82
C ARG A 108 -4.32 -34.16 -12.34
N VAL A 109 -3.77 -32.96 -12.13
CA VAL A 109 -4.51 -31.78 -11.64
C VAL A 109 -4.76 -30.82 -12.79
N ARG A 110 -6.02 -30.69 -13.21
CA ARG A 110 -6.44 -29.69 -14.20
C ARG A 110 -7.12 -28.49 -13.51
N PRO A 111 -6.46 -27.31 -13.45
CA PRO A 111 -7.03 -26.11 -12.84
C PRO A 111 -8.44 -25.74 -13.31
N SER A 112 -8.72 -25.89 -14.61
CA SER A 112 -10.00 -25.54 -15.21
C SER A 112 -11.17 -26.38 -14.70
N GLY A 113 -10.94 -27.66 -14.39
CA GLY A 113 -11.96 -28.56 -13.85
C GLY A 113 -12.25 -28.36 -12.37
N LEU A 114 -11.32 -27.74 -11.63
CA LEU A 114 -11.42 -27.53 -10.19
C LEU A 114 -12.03 -26.17 -9.82
N TRP A 115 -11.96 -25.19 -10.73
CA TRP A 115 -12.34 -23.79 -10.45
C TRP A 115 -13.75 -23.64 -9.88
N SER A 116 -14.75 -24.29 -10.48
CA SER A 116 -16.15 -24.21 -10.06
C SER A 116 -16.39 -24.66 -8.62
N GLN A 117 -15.53 -25.53 -8.09
CA GLN A 117 -15.63 -26.04 -6.71
C GLN A 117 -14.90 -25.13 -5.71
N ILE A 118 -13.87 -24.41 -6.15
CA ILE A 118 -12.97 -23.66 -5.27
C ILE A 118 -13.22 -22.16 -5.27
N GLU A 119 -13.88 -21.60 -6.27
CA GLU A 119 -14.08 -20.15 -6.42
C GLU A 119 -14.71 -19.51 -5.16
N ALA A 120 -15.88 -20.00 -4.74
CA ALA A 120 -16.57 -19.46 -3.58
C ALA A 120 -15.80 -19.67 -2.25
N PRO A 121 -15.25 -20.85 -1.94
CA PRO A 121 -14.36 -21.03 -0.79
C PRO A 121 -13.10 -20.14 -0.81
N LEU A 122 -12.49 -19.95 -1.97
CA LEU A 122 -11.30 -19.12 -2.14
C LEU A 122 -11.62 -17.63 -1.94
N GLN A 123 -12.77 -17.17 -2.44
CA GLN A 123 -13.25 -15.82 -2.18
C GLN A 123 -13.47 -15.59 -0.67
N ARG A 124 -14.11 -16.51 0.05
CA ARG A 124 -14.26 -16.40 1.52
C ARG A 124 -12.92 -16.39 2.24
N ALA A 125 -11.95 -17.18 1.80
CA ALA A 125 -10.61 -17.16 2.37
C ALA A 125 -9.91 -15.80 2.16
N LEU A 126 -10.15 -15.17 1.01
CA LEU A 126 -9.63 -13.85 0.67
C LEU A 126 -10.27 -12.74 1.51
N GLU A 127 -11.59 -12.78 1.68
CA GLU A 127 -12.35 -11.85 2.52
C GLU A 127 -11.92 -11.94 3.98
N ALA A 128 -11.83 -13.15 4.53
CA ALA A 128 -11.32 -13.36 5.90
C ALA A 128 -9.89 -12.82 6.07
N ARG A 129 -9.03 -13.01 5.05
CA ARG A 129 -7.65 -12.48 5.09
C ARG A 129 -7.62 -10.95 5.02
N MET A 130 -8.54 -10.35 4.26
CA MET A 130 -8.70 -8.90 4.18
C MET A 130 -9.11 -8.33 5.54
N GLU A 131 -10.10 -8.92 6.21
CA GLU A 131 -10.58 -8.45 7.52
C GLU A 131 -9.49 -8.53 8.58
N GLU A 132 -8.78 -9.67 8.66
CA GLU A 132 -7.61 -9.83 9.54
C GLU A 132 -6.58 -8.73 9.30
N ARG A 133 -6.31 -8.41 8.03
CA ARG A 133 -5.32 -7.41 7.68
C ARG A 133 -5.80 -6.00 7.96
N ALA A 134 -7.05 -5.68 7.63
CA ALA A 134 -7.68 -4.39 7.90
C ALA A 134 -7.62 -4.07 9.39
N ALA A 135 -7.99 -5.03 10.25
CA ALA A 135 -7.89 -4.88 11.70
C ALA A 135 -6.45 -4.62 12.17
N SER A 136 -5.46 -5.28 11.56
CA SER A 136 -4.05 -5.04 11.89
C SER A 136 -3.53 -3.67 11.41
N LEU A 137 -4.10 -3.14 10.33
CA LEU A 137 -3.71 -1.85 9.76
C LEU A 137 -4.29 -0.68 10.53
N GLN A 138 -5.41 -0.86 11.26
CA GLN A 138 -6.07 0.23 11.98
C GLN A 138 -5.09 0.97 12.90
N ARG A 139 -4.32 0.25 13.73
CA ARG A 139 -3.34 0.88 14.64
C ARG A 139 -2.28 1.69 13.89
N LEU A 140 -1.80 1.17 12.76
CA LEU A 140 -0.81 1.87 11.93
C LEU A 140 -1.39 3.16 11.33
N LEU A 141 -2.67 3.15 10.95
CA LEU A 141 -3.35 4.33 10.44
C LEU A 141 -3.57 5.36 11.55
N ASP A 142 -3.97 4.92 12.74
CA ASP A 142 -4.15 5.80 13.91
C ASP A 142 -2.83 6.46 14.33
N GLU A 143 -1.74 5.68 14.35
CA GLU A 143 -0.38 6.18 14.62
C GLU A 143 0.06 7.21 13.57
N ARG A 144 -0.22 6.96 12.29
CA ARG A 144 0.10 7.92 11.22
C ARG A 144 -0.72 9.19 11.30
N GLU A 145 -2.02 9.09 11.61
CA GLU A 145 -2.87 10.26 11.81
C GLU A 145 -2.35 11.11 12.98
N ALA A 146 -2.00 10.48 14.10
CA ALA A 146 -1.44 11.17 15.26
C ALA A 146 -0.10 11.84 14.93
N GLN A 147 0.77 11.15 14.18
CA GLN A 147 2.06 11.70 13.76
C GLN A 147 1.87 12.90 12.84
N GLU A 148 0.99 12.82 11.85
CA GLU A 148 0.71 13.96 10.94
C GLU A 148 0.19 15.18 11.71
N LYS A 149 -0.70 14.98 12.69
CA LYS A 149 -1.19 16.06 13.56
C LYS A 149 -0.07 16.67 14.40
N ALA A 150 0.82 15.86 14.94
CA ALA A 150 1.97 16.33 15.71
C ALA A 150 2.94 17.12 14.81
N ASP A 151 3.20 16.63 13.60
CA ASP A 151 4.10 17.25 12.64
C ASP A 151 3.59 18.63 12.20
N ILE A 152 2.31 18.76 11.83
CA ILE A 152 1.76 20.07 11.44
C ILE A 152 1.78 21.06 12.60
N THR A 153 1.46 20.60 13.81
CA THR A 153 1.53 21.42 15.03
C THR A 153 2.95 21.90 15.29
N ALA A 154 3.94 21.01 15.14
CA ALA A 154 5.34 21.33 15.33
C ALA A 154 5.86 22.28 14.24
N ILE A 155 5.45 22.12 12.97
CA ILE A 155 5.83 22.99 11.87
C ILE A 155 5.30 24.41 12.09
N LEU A 156 4.01 24.55 12.40
CA LEU A 156 3.38 25.85 12.66
C LEU A 156 3.96 26.52 13.91
N GLY A 157 4.19 25.77 14.99
CA GLY A 157 4.83 26.30 16.20
C GLY A 157 6.28 26.75 15.98
N LYS A 158 7.05 26.03 15.15
CA LYS A 158 8.41 26.45 14.74
C LYS A 158 8.36 27.72 13.91
N LEU A 159 7.41 27.84 12.99
CA LEU A 159 7.22 29.05 12.19
C LEU A 159 6.85 30.25 13.07
N GLU A 160 5.92 30.06 14.01
CA GLU A 160 5.53 31.09 14.98
C GLU A 160 6.74 31.58 15.79
N THR A 161 7.51 30.64 16.35
CA THR A 161 8.70 30.95 17.15
C THR A 161 9.76 31.69 16.33
N ALA A 162 9.97 31.27 15.08
CA ALA A 162 10.92 31.92 14.18
C ALA A 162 10.51 33.37 13.85
N ILE A 163 9.23 33.60 13.56
CA ILE A 163 8.71 34.94 13.27
C ILE A 163 8.80 35.84 14.50
N ARG A 164 8.42 35.35 15.68
CA ARG A 164 8.56 36.11 16.94
C ARG A 164 9.99 36.51 17.20
N ARG A 165 10.94 35.58 17.02
CA ARG A 165 12.36 35.86 17.20
C ARG A 165 12.86 36.95 16.25
N GLU A 166 12.45 36.90 14.99
CA GLU A 166 12.81 37.90 13.98
C GLU A 166 12.24 39.28 14.34
N LEU A 167 11.01 39.35 14.86
CA LEU A 167 10.36 40.59 15.28
C LEU A 167 10.96 41.18 16.57
N ASP A 168 11.51 40.33 17.44
CA ASP A 168 12.18 40.74 18.69
C ASP A 168 13.66 41.16 18.46
N GLU A 169 14.22 41.02 17.26
CA GLU A 169 15.59 41.45 16.98
C GLU A 169 15.72 42.97 17.07
N PRO A 170 16.71 43.50 17.84
CA PRO A 170 16.79 44.92 18.13
C PRO A 170 17.09 45.76 16.87
N GLU A 171 16.17 46.67 16.54
CA GLU A 171 16.22 47.64 15.43
C GLU A 171 17.49 48.53 15.38
N TYR A 172 18.18 48.67 16.52
CA TYR A 172 19.04 49.82 16.82
C TYR A 172 20.38 49.89 16.08
N VAL A 173 20.83 48.84 15.39
CA VAL A 173 22.18 48.80 14.79
C VAL A 173 22.17 49.00 13.26
N GLN A 174 21.02 48.85 12.59
CA GLN A 174 20.92 48.89 11.12
C GLN A 174 20.25 50.15 10.55
N LEU A 175 19.28 50.74 11.25
CA LEU A 175 18.46 51.83 10.69
C LEU A 175 19.19 53.16 10.49
N GLU A 176 20.26 53.42 11.25
CA GLU A 176 21.11 54.62 11.08
C GLU A 176 21.91 54.58 9.77
N LEU A 177 22.13 53.38 9.20
CA LEU A 177 22.88 53.15 7.96
C LEU A 177 21.97 53.01 6.72
N PHE A 178 20.65 52.95 6.90
CA PHE A 178 19.70 52.68 5.82
C PHE A 178 19.25 53.96 5.10
N THR A 179 19.07 53.84 3.78
CA THR A 179 18.36 54.81 2.94
C THR A 179 16.86 54.84 3.26
N SER A 180 16.14 55.89 2.81
CA SER A 180 14.69 55.99 2.98
C SER A 180 13.92 54.81 2.35
N SER A 181 14.35 54.33 1.18
CA SER A 181 13.76 53.16 0.52
C SER A 181 13.96 51.86 1.30
N GLU A 182 15.11 51.67 1.93
CA GLU A 182 15.40 50.48 2.74
C GLU A 182 14.57 50.47 4.03
N ARG A 183 14.33 51.64 4.64
CA ARG A 183 13.42 51.78 5.79
C ARG A 183 11.97 51.44 5.45
N GLU A 184 11.47 51.90 4.30
CA GLU A 184 10.12 51.54 3.83
C GLU A 184 10.00 50.04 3.50
N GLN A 185 11.04 49.43 2.93
CA GLN A 185 11.06 47.99 2.69
C GLN A 185 11.07 47.20 3.99
N TYR A 186 11.87 47.61 4.98
CA TYR A 186 11.91 47.01 6.30
C TYR A 186 10.55 47.08 7.00
N SER A 187 9.92 48.26 7.04
CA SER A 187 8.60 48.43 7.65
C SER A 187 7.53 47.55 6.99
N ARG A 188 7.57 47.39 5.66
CA ARG A 188 6.68 46.46 4.94
C ARG A 188 6.95 45.00 5.30
N ASN A 189 8.22 44.61 5.47
CA ASN A 189 8.57 43.25 5.89
C ASN A 189 8.09 42.95 7.31
N VAL A 190 8.28 43.88 8.26
CA VAL A 190 7.78 43.76 9.63
C VAL A 190 6.25 43.61 9.63
N ALA A 191 5.53 44.48 8.91
CA ALA A 191 4.07 44.39 8.80
C ALA A 191 3.59 43.06 8.18
N ALA A 192 4.33 42.51 7.20
CA ALA A 192 4.04 41.21 6.62
C ALA A 192 4.28 40.07 7.63
N LEU A 193 5.34 40.13 8.43
CA LEU A 193 5.64 39.17 9.50
C LEU A 193 4.57 39.20 10.60
N GLU A 194 4.16 40.38 11.05
CA GLU A 194 3.06 40.54 12.02
C GLU A 194 1.74 39.98 11.49
N THR A 195 1.41 40.28 10.22
CA THR A 195 0.22 39.73 9.55
C THR A 195 0.29 38.20 9.48
N ARG A 196 1.45 37.64 9.12
CA ARG A 196 1.64 36.19 9.08
C ARG A 196 1.49 35.57 10.46
N LEU A 197 2.08 36.18 11.49
CA LEU A 197 1.99 35.71 12.89
C LEU A 197 0.53 35.64 13.36
N ALA A 198 -0.28 36.63 13.01
CA ALA A 198 -1.71 36.67 13.36
C ALA A 198 -2.54 35.59 12.65
N GLN A 199 -2.10 35.10 11.49
CA GLN A 199 -2.81 34.08 10.71
C GLN A 199 -2.56 32.65 11.21
N ILE A 200 -1.35 32.35 11.70
CA ILE A 200 -0.93 30.99 12.08
C ILE A 200 -1.91 30.28 13.04
N PRO A 201 -2.42 30.91 14.12
CA PRO A 201 -3.37 30.25 15.02
C PRO A 201 -4.67 29.82 14.32
N GLY A 202 -5.10 30.59 13.31
CA GLY A 202 -6.30 30.30 12.53
C GLY A 202 -6.12 29.17 11.50
N GLU A 203 -4.89 28.82 11.15
CA GLU A 203 -4.57 27.76 10.18
C GLU A 203 -4.51 26.37 10.81
N LEU A 204 -4.17 26.28 12.09
CA LEU A 204 -3.96 25.00 12.76
C LEU A 204 -5.21 24.10 12.74
N GLU A 205 -6.37 24.63 13.14
CA GLU A 205 -7.59 23.82 13.20
C GLU A 205 -8.10 23.36 11.83
N PRO A 206 -8.13 24.20 10.79
CA PRO A 206 -8.40 23.75 9.42
C PRO A 206 -7.48 22.61 8.97
N GLU A 207 -6.18 22.70 9.23
CA GLU A 207 -5.22 21.64 8.87
C GLU A 207 -5.50 20.35 9.65
N LEU A 208 -5.71 20.43 10.96
CA LEU A 208 -6.07 19.28 11.79
C LEU A 208 -7.41 18.66 11.37
N ALA A 209 -8.37 19.48 10.93
CA ALA A 209 -9.64 19.00 10.39
C ALA A 209 -9.45 18.28 9.05
N GLN A 210 -8.58 18.76 8.17
CA GLN A 210 -8.24 18.07 6.92
C GLN A 210 -7.55 16.72 7.18
N ILE A 211 -6.63 16.65 8.15
CA ILE A 211 -6.00 15.38 8.55
C ILE A 211 -7.06 14.42 9.08
N ARG A 212 -7.91 14.86 10.02
CA ARG A 212 -9.02 14.03 10.55
C ARG A 212 -9.93 13.53 9.44
N ALA A 213 -10.29 14.42 8.50
CA ALA A 213 -11.11 14.04 7.35
C ALA A 213 -10.43 12.95 6.52
N ARG A 214 -9.13 13.07 6.23
CA ARG A 214 -8.38 12.09 5.43
C ARG A 214 -8.47 10.67 6.00
N TYR A 215 -8.38 10.53 7.33
CA TYR A 215 -8.43 9.24 8.02
C TYR A 215 -9.85 8.78 8.37
N ALA A 216 -10.89 9.59 8.10
CA ALA A 216 -12.27 9.21 8.32
C ALA A 216 -12.79 8.21 7.26
N ASN A 217 -13.80 7.42 7.64
CA ASN A 217 -14.54 6.51 6.74
C ASN A 217 -13.63 5.59 5.90
N VAL A 218 -12.67 4.94 6.56
CA VAL A 218 -11.71 4.04 5.92
C VAL A 218 -12.43 2.89 5.22
N GLN A 219 -12.18 2.74 3.92
CA GLN A 219 -12.67 1.64 3.08
C GLN A 219 -11.51 0.75 2.66
N VAL A 220 -11.74 -0.56 2.68
CA VAL A 220 -10.78 -1.55 2.19
C VAL A 220 -11.32 -2.18 0.91
N ARG A 221 -10.49 -2.22 -0.13
CA ARG A 221 -10.85 -2.81 -1.42
C ARG A 221 -9.82 -3.85 -1.83
N LEU A 222 -10.32 -4.97 -2.34
CA LEU A 222 -9.51 -6.06 -2.89
C LEU A 222 -9.60 -6.07 -4.41
N PHE A 223 -8.46 -6.30 -5.04
CA PHE A 223 -8.36 -6.48 -6.47
C PHE A 223 -7.58 -7.78 -6.72
N PRO A 224 -8.26 -8.92 -6.95
CA PRO A 224 -7.58 -10.17 -7.28
C PRO A 224 -6.67 -9.99 -8.49
N VAL A 225 -5.42 -10.44 -8.39
CA VAL A 225 -4.37 -10.24 -9.40
C VAL A 225 -4.09 -11.53 -10.15
N ALA A 226 -3.79 -12.62 -9.44
CA ALA A 226 -3.44 -13.89 -10.07
C ALA A 226 -3.78 -15.06 -9.16
N VAL A 227 -3.99 -16.23 -9.77
CA VAL A 227 -4.22 -17.51 -9.10
C VAL A 227 -3.08 -18.47 -9.46
N VAL A 228 -2.53 -19.13 -8.46
CA VAL A 228 -1.47 -20.13 -8.63
C VAL A 228 -1.92 -21.43 -7.99
N PHE A 229 -2.01 -22.48 -8.80
CA PHE A 229 -2.18 -23.84 -8.34
C PHE A 229 -0.82 -24.41 -7.99
N LEU A 230 -0.70 -25.01 -6.81
CA LEU A 230 0.51 -25.71 -6.38
C LEU A 230 0.22 -27.20 -6.39
N VAL A 231 0.93 -27.91 -7.25
CA VAL A 231 0.76 -29.33 -7.48
C VAL A 231 1.93 -30.06 -6.81
N PRO A 232 1.65 -30.91 -5.80
CA PRO A 232 2.63 -31.81 -5.21
C PRO A 232 3.27 -32.71 -6.28
N GLU A 233 4.57 -32.99 -6.17
CA GLU A 233 5.33 -33.83 -7.12
C GLU A 233 4.69 -35.21 -7.34
N ARG A 234 4.09 -35.80 -6.32
CA ARG A 234 3.36 -37.09 -6.44
C ARG A 234 2.09 -37.01 -7.29
N LEU A 235 1.57 -35.80 -7.54
CA LEU A 235 0.34 -35.51 -8.27
C LEU A 235 0.59 -34.84 -9.62
N GLN A 236 1.86 -34.64 -9.99
CA GLN A 236 2.22 -34.15 -11.33
C GLN A 236 1.78 -35.13 -12.41
#